data_AF-A0A355AU57-F1
#
_entry.id   AF-A0A355AU57-F1
#
_cell.length_a   1.000
_cell.length_b   1.000
_cell.length_c   1.000
_cell.angle_alpha   90.00
_cell.angle_beta   90.00
_cell.angle_gamma   90.00
#
_symmetry.space_group_name_H-M   'P 1'
#
loop_
_entity.id
_entity.type
_entity.pdbx_description
1 polymer ?
#
loop_
_entity_poly.entity_id
_entity_poly.type
_entity_poly.pdbx_seq_one_letter_code
_entity_poly.pdbx_strand_id
1 'polypeptide(L)'
;MLLRMPSRNRPYHWGPYPLETLARDPRVVTRETERAMVPAPEFRMPPRSVLAEVVREYLDIFVQNALTKPAAAKAPVPEDPQRRAADVKGYSYFMNVSQVGVCRMPTTAWADKTEPLAHDYAVVLLLEHGRIPELGNPARDWIEPAITDAADCRVGSIAVCLAGHICQLGWSAFPHVVGSG
;
A
#
# COMPACT_ATOMS: atom_id res chain seq x y z
N MET A 1 0.44 -4.12 -30.78
CA MET A 1 1.88 -4.23 -30.48
C MET A 1 2.03 -4.35 -28.97
N LEU A 2 2.24 -5.56 -28.45
CA LEU A 2 2.54 -5.75 -27.02
C LEU A 2 3.95 -5.20 -26.79
N LEU A 3 4.07 -4.04 -26.13
CA LEU A 3 5.33 -3.50 -25.64
C LEU A 3 5.88 -4.41 -24.54
N ARG A 4 6.43 -5.57 -24.91
CA ARG A 4 7.23 -6.38 -24.00
C ARG A 4 8.63 -5.77 -23.94
N MET A 5 8.87 -4.93 -22.95
CA MET A 5 10.23 -4.71 -22.47
C MET A 5 10.79 -6.09 -22.07
N PRO A 6 11.99 -6.49 -22.50
CA PRO A 6 12.63 -7.70 -22.00
C PRO A 6 12.84 -7.54 -20.48
N SER A 7 11.99 -8.18 -19.68
CA SER A 7 12.03 -8.08 -18.20
C SER A 7 13.34 -8.61 -17.61
N ARG A 8 14.10 -9.40 -18.37
CA ARG A 8 15.35 -10.03 -17.94
C ARG A 8 16.40 -9.04 -17.44
N ASN A 9 16.42 -7.81 -17.97
CA ASN A 9 17.40 -6.78 -17.60
C ASN A 9 16.82 -5.69 -16.68
N ARG A 10 15.52 -5.77 -16.33
CA ARG A 10 14.88 -4.78 -15.46
C ARG A 10 15.03 -5.23 -14.00
N PRO A 11 15.64 -4.41 -13.12
CA PRO A 11 15.66 -4.72 -11.70
C PRO A 11 14.24 -4.88 -11.15
N TYR A 12 13.99 -5.94 -10.40
CA TYR A 12 12.64 -6.30 -9.97
C TYR A 12 11.94 -5.18 -9.16
N HIS A 13 12.71 -4.47 -8.32
CA HIS A 13 12.24 -3.35 -7.51
C HIS A 13 11.83 -2.09 -8.31
N TRP A 14 11.94 -2.10 -9.64
CA TRP A 14 11.43 -1.05 -10.51
C TRP A 14 9.97 -1.29 -10.94
N GLY A 15 9.41 -2.47 -10.66
CA GLY A 15 8.01 -2.79 -10.93
C GLY A 15 7.66 -2.92 -12.41
N PRO A 16 6.38 -3.13 -12.74
CA PRO A 16 5.94 -3.37 -14.12
C PRO A 16 5.80 -2.07 -14.95
N TYR A 17 5.68 -0.92 -14.29
CA TYR A 17 5.51 0.39 -14.95
C TYR A 17 6.84 1.14 -15.03
N PRO A 18 7.14 1.85 -16.14
CA PRO A 18 8.38 2.59 -16.32
C PRO A 18 8.39 3.93 -15.55
N LEU A 19 8.15 3.90 -14.23
CA LEU A 19 8.04 5.08 -13.38
C LEU A 19 9.33 5.91 -13.29
N GLU A 20 10.47 5.31 -13.63
CA GLU A 20 11.75 6.00 -13.77
C GLU A 20 11.78 7.02 -14.92
N THR A 21 10.88 6.90 -15.90
CA THR A 21 10.78 7.81 -17.05
C THR A 21 9.97 9.07 -16.74
N LEU A 22 9.26 9.10 -15.60
CA LEU A 22 8.45 10.23 -15.19
C LEU A 22 9.32 11.36 -14.64
N ALA A 23 8.98 12.60 -14.98
CA ALA A 23 9.63 13.78 -14.42
C ALA A 23 9.43 13.82 -12.90
N ARG A 24 10.50 14.14 -12.15
CA ARG A 24 10.48 14.25 -10.69
C ARG A 24 10.65 15.71 -10.29
N ASP A 25 9.76 16.19 -9.44
CA ASP A 25 9.87 17.52 -8.83
C ASP A 25 10.32 17.39 -7.36
N PRO A 26 11.57 17.78 -7.02
CA PRO A 26 12.07 17.67 -5.66
C PRO A 26 11.33 18.60 -4.68
N ARG A 27 10.64 19.64 -5.17
CA ARG A 27 9.92 20.61 -4.33
C ARG A 27 8.64 20.05 -3.72
N VAL A 28 8.15 18.90 -4.21
CA VAL A 28 6.94 18.25 -3.66
C VAL A 28 7.08 18.00 -2.17
N VAL A 29 8.26 17.56 -1.71
CA VAL A 29 8.50 17.27 -0.28
C VAL A 29 8.31 18.52 0.59
N THR A 30 8.85 19.66 0.14
CA THR A 30 8.68 20.94 0.84
C THR A 30 7.21 21.32 0.92
N ARG A 31 6.48 21.26 -0.21
CA ARG A 31 5.06 21.59 -0.23
C ARG A 31 4.22 20.69 0.66
N GLU A 32 4.46 19.37 0.67
CA GLU A 32 3.70 18.45 1.52
C GLU A 32 4.01 18.68 3.01
N THR A 33 5.23 19.09 3.35
CA THR A 33 5.62 19.42 4.74
C THR A 33 4.92 20.70 5.23
N GLU A 34 4.71 21.68 4.34
CA GLU A 34 4.06 22.95 4.65
C GLU A 34 2.52 22.86 4.73
N ARG A 35 1.92 21.74 4.33
CA ARG A 35 0.47 21.55 4.40
C ARG A 35 0.01 21.45 5.86
N ALA A 36 -1.16 22.04 6.13
CA ALA A 36 -1.83 21.85 7.40
C ALA A 36 -2.32 20.41 7.54
N MET A 37 -2.30 19.90 8.77
CA MET A 37 -2.97 18.64 9.11
C MET A 37 -4.47 18.74 8.80
N VAL A 38 -5.04 17.63 8.35
CA VAL A 38 -6.47 17.53 8.03
C VAL A 38 -7.15 16.53 8.96
N PRO A 39 -8.46 16.68 9.23
CA PRO A 39 -9.18 15.69 10.00
C PRO A 39 -9.12 14.30 9.37
N ALA A 40 -9.14 13.27 10.22
CA ALA A 40 -9.19 11.89 9.77
C ALA A 40 -10.43 11.67 8.88
N PRO A 41 -10.29 11.08 7.68
CA PRO A 41 -11.44 10.80 6.82
C PRO A 41 -12.34 9.72 7.44
N GLU A 42 -13.64 9.85 7.20
CA GLU A 42 -14.62 8.84 7.60
C GLU A 42 -15.04 8.00 6.39
N PHE A 43 -14.99 6.67 6.53
CA PHE A 43 -15.33 5.72 5.45
C PHE A 43 -16.68 5.05 5.75
N ARG A 44 -17.79 5.77 5.55
CA ARG A 44 -19.15 5.34 5.96
C ARG A 44 -19.98 4.64 4.88
N MET A 45 -19.40 4.32 3.74
CA MET A 45 -20.19 3.76 2.62
C MET A 45 -20.52 2.28 2.89
N PRO A 46 -21.80 1.87 2.92
CA PRO A 46 -22.15 0.46 3.11
C PRO A 46 -21.70 -0.40 1.92
N PRO A 47 -21.45 -1.71 2.12
CA PRO A 47 -21.13 -2.61 1.01
C PRO A 47 -22.30 -2.67 0.03
N ARG A 48 -22.00 -2.63 -1.27
CA ARG A 48 -23.02 -2.58 -2.35
C ARG A 48 -23.33 -3.93 -2.98
N SER A 49 -22.64 -4.99 -2.55
CA SER A 49 -22.89 -6.37 -2.96
C SER A 49 -22.35 -7.35 -1.94
N VAL A 50 -22.72 -8.63 -2.07
CA VAL A 50 -22.20 -9.73 -1.23
C VAL A 50 -20.68 -9.83 -1.35
N LEU A 51 -20.12 -9.63 -2.55
CA LEU A 51 -18.67 -9.64 -2.72
C LEU A 51 -18.00 -8.51 -1.93
N ALA A 52 -18.59 -7.29 -1.95
CA ALA A 52 -18.08 -6.16 -1.18
C ALA A 52 -18.10 -6.43 0.33
N GLU A 53 -19.16 -7.05 0.84
CA GLU A 53 -19.28 -7.47 2.24
C GLU A 53 -18.17 -8.46 2.62
N VAL A 54 -18.00 -9.52 1.83
CA VAL A 54 -16.99 -10.56 2.08
C VAL A 54 -15.58 -9.99 2.05
N VAL A 55 -15.20 -9.18 1.05
CA VAL A 55 -13.83 -8.67 0.98
C VAL A 55 -13.51 -7.66 2.08
N ARG A 56 -14.51 -6.93 2.61
CA ARG A 56 -14.34 -6.11 3.81
C ARG A 56 -14.06 -6.96 5.04
N GLU A 57 -14.82 -8.04 5.23
CA GLU A 57 -14.58 -8.99 6.33
C GLU A 57 -13.18 -9.60 6.24
N TYR A 58 -12.71 -9.95 5.04
CA TYR A 58 -11.34 -10.44 4.85
C TYR A 58 -10.30 -9.38 5.22
N LEU A 59 -10.50 -8.11 4.85
CA LEU A 59 -9.61 -7.04 5.26
C LEU A 59 -9.56 -6.90 6.78
N ASP A 60 -10.71 -7.01 7.46
CA ASP A 60 -10.78 -7.00 8.92
C ASP A 60 -9.98 -8.13 9.54
N ILE A 61 -10.10 -9.34 9.00
CA ILE A 61 -9.30 -10.48 9.46
C ILE A 61 -7.80 -10.20 9.31
N PHE A 62 -7.36 -9.61 8.20
CA PHE A 62 -5.95 -9.22 8.04
C PHE A 62 -5.53 -8.19 9.10
N VAL A 63 -6.32 -7.14 9.32
CA VAL A 63 -6.00 -6.07 10.28
C VAL A 63 -5.96 -6.60 11.71
N GLN A 64 -6.94 -7.41 12.11
CA GLN A 64 -7.00 -8.02 13.44
C GLN A 64 -5.79 -8.91 13.74
N ASN A 65 -5.23 -9.54 12.71
CA ASN A 65 -4.06 -10.42 12.82
C ASN A 65 -2.73 -9.72 12.48
N ALA A 66 -2.72 -8.39 12.33
CA ALA A 66 -1.52 -7.65 12.01
C ALA A 66 -0.48 -7.75 13.14
N LEU A 67 0.76 -8.12 12.78
CA LEU A 67 1.88 -8.12 13.71
C LEU A 67 2.36 -6.68 13.95
N THR A 68 2.05 -6.13 15.12
CA THR A 68 2.38 -4.75 15.49
C THR A 68 3.62 -4.62 16.39
N LYS A 69 4.08 -5.73 16.95
CA LYS A 69 5.26 -5.76 17.83
C LYS A 69 6.48 -6.26 17.07
N PRO A 70 7.56 -5.48 17.01
CA PRO A 70 8.79 -5.93 16.36
C PRO A 70 9.45 -7.07 17.15
N ALA A 71 10.16 -7.95 16.44
CA ALA A 71 11.03 -8.95 17.03
C ALA A 71 12.10 -8.28 17.90
N ALA A 72 12.43 -8.92 19.03
CA ALA A 72 13.40 -8.38 19.98
C ALA A 72 14.83 -8.30 19.39
N ALA A 73 15.19 -9.26 18.53
CA ALA A 73 16.46 -9.26 17.83
C ALA A 73 16.29 -8.63 16.44
N LYS A 74 17.26 -7.79 16.06
CA LYS A 74 17.36 -7.26 14.69
C LYS A 74 17.93 -8.32 13.75
N ALA A 75 17.28 -8.53 12.62
CA ALA A 75 17.83 -9.32 11.53
C ALA A 75 19.07 -8.62 10.93
N PRO A 76 20.01 -9.38 10.34
CA PRO A 76 21.21 -8.83 9.71
C PRO A 76 20.90 -8.18 8.35
N VAL A 77 20.12 -7.09 8.36
CA VAL A 77 19.78 -6.34 7.14
C VAL A 77 20.91 -5.36 6.78
N PRO A 78 21.14 -5.07 5.49
CA PRO A 78 22.15 -4.09 5.06
C PRO A 78 21.93 -2.71 5.69
N GLU A 79 22.99 -1.97 6.04
CA GLU A 79 22.85 -0.61 6.58
C GLU A 79 22.45 0.44 5.54
N ASP A 80 22.73 0.18 4.27
CA ASP A 80 22.40 1.07 3.16
C ASP A 80 20.87 1.24 3.02
N PRO A 81 20.32 2.46 3.25
CA PRO A 81 18.89 2.72 3.12
C PRO A 81 18.37 2.50 1.69
N GLN A 82 19.22 2.69 0.68
CA GLN A 82 18.85 2.54 -0.72
C GLN A 82 18.65 1.06 -1.04
N ARG A 83 19.52 0.20 -0.50
CA ARG A 83 19.34 -1.25 -0.54
C ARG A 83 18.07 -1.68 0.20
N ARG A 84 17.82 -1.18 1.41
CA ARG A 84 16.59 -1.49 2.16
C ARG A 84 15.33 -1.06 1.38
N ALA A 85 15.35 0.11 0.75
CA ALA A 85 14.26 0.58 -0.09
C ALA A 85 14.05 -0.30 -1.33
N ALA A 86 15.12 -0.82 -1.94
CA ALA A 86 15.03 -1.77 -3.04
C ALA A 86 14.41 -3.11 -2.58
N ASP A 87 14.80 -3.61 -1.42
CA ASP A 87 14.26 -4.86 -0.86
C ASP A 87 12.77 -4.72 -0.50
N VAL A 88 12.37 -3.61 0.15
CA VAL A 88 10.97 -3.28 0.45
C VAL A 88 10.13 -3.21 -0.82
N LYS A 89 10.60 -2.46 -1.84
CA LYS A 89 9.90 -2.39 -3.12
C LYS A 89 9.82 -3.75 -3.81
N GLY A 90 10.89 -4.53 -3.76
CA GLY A 90 10.94 -5.89 -4.27
C GLY A 90 9.87 -6.77 -3.62
N TYR A 91 9.75 -6.74 -2.29
CA TYR A 91 8.68 -7.44 -1.58
C TYR A 91 7.29 -6.97 -2.03
N SER A 92 7.06 -5.66 -2.13
CA SER A 92 5.75 -5.13 -2.54
C SER A 92 5.37 -5.58 -3.96
N TYR A 93 6.30 -5.57 -4.91
CA TYR A 93 6.05 -6.06 -6.27
C TYR A 93 5.89 -7.58 -6.33
N PHE A 94 6.61 -8.34 -5.49
CA PHE A 94 6.40 -9.77 -5.33
C PHE A 94 4.97 -10.08 -4.87
N MET A 95 4.45 -9.25 -3.98
CA MET A 95 3.07 -9.30 -3.52
C MET A 95 2.06 -8.71 -4.52
N ASN A 96 2.47 -8.37 -5.75
CA ASN A 96 1.65 -7.84 -6.85
C ASN A 96 1.03 -6.45 -6.58
N VAL A 97 1.73 -5.57 -5.87
CA VAL A 97 1.36 -4.14 -5.90
C VAL A 97 1.54 -3.58 -7.32
N SER A 98 0.67 -2.67 -7.75
CA SER A 98 0.83 -2.02 -9.06
C SER A 98 1.97 -0.99 -9.02
N GLN A 99 2.04 -0.18 -7.95
CA GLN A 99 3.13 0.78 -7.74
C GLN A 99 3.50 0.90 -6.25
N VAL A 100 4.77 1.19 -5.96
CA VAL A 100 5.23 1.45 -4.59
C VAL A 100 6.19 2.64 -4.54
N GLY A 101 5.94 3.52 -3.57
CA GLY A 101 6.80 4.64 -3.20
C GLY A 101 7.30 4.51 -1.77
N VAL A 102 8.45 5.13 -1.49
CA VAL A 102 8.98 5.28 -0.12
C VAL A 102 9.34 6.74 0.06
N CYS A 103 8.86 7.36 1.12
CA CYS A 103 9.16 8.76 1.45
C CYS A 103 9.43 8.91 2.95
N ARG A 104 10.03 10.03 3.34
CA ARG A 104 9.99 10.47 4.72
C ARG A 104 8.59 10.97 5.05
N MET A 105 8.15 10.69 6.28
CA MET A 105 6.86 11.13 6.75
C MET A 105 7.00 12.49 7.45
N PRO A 106 6.44 13.59 6.90
CA PRO A 106 6.37 14.85 7.62
C PRO A 106 5.39 14.71 8.80
N THR A 107 5.57 15.51 9.85
CA THR A 107 4.67 15.51 11.01
C THR A 107 3.22 15.85 10.63
N THR A 108 3.05 16.65 9.57
CA THR A 108 1.76 17.07 9.02
C THR A 108 1.04 15.99 8.22
N ALA A 109 1.66 14.84 7.95
CA ALA A 109 1.02 13.71 7.28
C ALA A 109 0.02 12.95 8.18
N TRP A 110 0.14 13.10 9.50
CA TRP A 110 -0.84 12.55 10.43
C TRP A 110 -2.11 13.39 10.43
N ALA A 111 -3.25 12.72 10.61
CA ALA A 111 -4.52 13.41 10.72
C ALA A 111 -4.56 14.26 12.01
N ASP A 112 -5.34 15.34 11.98
CA ASP A 112 -5.53 16.17 13.17
C ASP A 112 -6.09 15.32 14.32
N LYS A 113 -5.68 15.65 15.56
CA LYS A 113 -6.13 14.98 16.78
C LYS A 113 -5.81 13.47 16.85
N THR A 114 -4.94 12.96 15.97
CA THR A 114 -4.36 11.62 16.08
C THR A 114 -2.99 11.66 16.75
N GLU A 115 -2.73 10.70 17.64
CA GLU A 115 -1.41 10.54 18.23
C GLU A 115 -0.48 9.90 17.18
N PRO A 116 0.60 10.58 16.77
CA PRO A 116 1.50 10.05 15.74
C PRO A 116 2.30 8.88 16.27
N LEU A 117 2.48 7.85 15.44
CA LEU A 117 3.49 6.83 15.70
C LEU A 117 4.88 7.41 15.44
N ALA A 118 5.87 6.97 16.24
CA ALA A 118 7.28 7.34 16.05
C ALA A 118 7.89 6.62 14.84
N HIS A 119 7.45 6.99 13.64
CA HIS A 119 7.90 6.44 12.35
C HIS A 119 8.43 7.55 11.44
N ASP A 120 9.64 7.36 10.92
CA ASP A 120 10.31 8.35 10.06
C ASP A 120 9.95 8.22 8.56
N TYR A 121 9.44 7.05 8.17
CA TYR A 121 9.22 6.68 6.77
C TYR A 121 7.82 6.14 6.56
N ALA A 122 7.28 6.40 5.37
CA ALA A 122 6.07 5.77 4.86
C ALA A 122 6.39 4.97 3.59
N VAL A 123 5.81 3.77 3.50
CA VAL A 123 5.78 2.98 2.27
C VAL A 123 4.37 3.09 1.71
N VAL A 124 4.24 3.71 0.54
CA VAL A 124 2.95 3.97 -0.10
C VAL A 124 2.73 2.93 -1.20
N LEU A 125 1.63 2.19 -1.11
CA LEU A 125 1.25 1.12 -2.03
C LEU A 125 0.05 1.56 -2.87
N LEU A 126 0.10 1.35 -4.18
CA LEU A 126 -1.03 1.58 -5.08
C LEU A 126 -1.39 0.29 -5.81
N LEU A 127 -2.68 -0.02 -5.85
CA LEU A 127 -3.21 -1.14 -6.61
C LEU A 127 -4.16 -0.63 -7.69
N GLU A 128 -3.95 -1.09 -8.91
CA GLU A 128 -4.86 -0.87 -10.02
C GLU A 128 -6.16 -1.64 -9.75
N HIS A 129 -7.29 -0.96 -9.94
CA HIS A 129 -8.58 -1.63 -9.88
C HIS A 129 -8.66 -2.76 -10.92
N GLY A 130 -9.31 -3.85 -10.55
CA GLY A 130 -9.56 -4.96 -11.47
C GLY A 130 -10.35 -4.51 -12.70
N ARG A 131 -10.30 -5.32 -13.76
CA ARG A 131 -11.10 -5.07 -14.95
C ARG A 131 -12.57 -5.36 -14.66
N ILE A 132 -13.44 -4.48 -15.12
CA ILE A 132 -14.88 -4.66 -15.04
C ILE A 132 -15.36 -5.37 -16.31
N PRO A 133 -16.18 -6.44 -16.20
CA PRO A 133 -16.77 -7.10 -17.38
C PRO A 133 -17.57 -6.14 -18.26
N GLU A 134 -17.60 -6.42 -19.56
CA GLU A 134 -18.34 -5.63 -20.55
C GLU A 134 -19.85 -5.56 -20.27
N LEU A 135 -20.50 -4.53 -20.84
CA LEU A 135 -21.96 -4.38 -20.72
C LEU A 135 -22.68 -5.60 -21.33
N GLY A 136 -23.72 -6.08 -20.63
CA GLY A 136 -24.46 -7.28 -21.02
C GLY A 136 -23.83 -8.60 -20.56
N ASN A 137 -22.63 -8.57 -19.97
CA ASN A 137 -22.05 -9.74 -19.33
C ASN A 137 -22.67 -9.94 -17.93
N PRO A 138 -23.28 -11.11 -17.63
CA PRO A 138 -23.92 -11.35 -16.32
C PRO A 138 -22.98 -11.23 -15.12
N ALA A 139 -21.67 -11.44 -15.30
CA ALA A 139 -20.70 -11.32 -14.21
C ALA A 139 -20.44 -9.86 -13.80
N ARG A 140 -20.85 -8.88 -14.63
CA ARG A 140 -20.64 -7.46 -14.33
C ARG A 140 -21.30 -7.05 -13.02
N ASP A 141 -22.54 -7.48 -12.81
CA ASP A 141 -23.34 -7.15 -11.62
C ASP A 141 -22.72 -7.70 -10.32
N TRP A 142 -21.86 -8.72 -10.42
CA TRP A 142 -21.16 -9.28 -9.28
C TRP A 142 -19.88 -8.50 -8.94
N ILE A 143 -19.19 -7.97 -9.95
CA ILE A 143 -17.85 -7.37 -9.82
C ILE A 143 -17.91 -5.85 -9.70
N GLU A 144 -18.66 -5.17 -10.57
CA GLU A 144 -18.69 -3.70 -10.64
C GLU A 144 -19.07 -3.04 -9.30
N PRO A 145 -20.04 -3.56 -8.52
CA PRO A 145 -20.38 -2.93 -7.24
C PRO A 145 -19.28 -3.00 -6.18
N ALA A 146 -18.38 -4.00 -6.26
CA ALA A 146 -17.37 -4.32 -5.26
C ALA A 146 -15.92 -3.97 -5.67
N ILE A 147 -15.73 -3.29 -6.81
CA ILE A 147 -14.40 -3.13 -7.40
C ILE A 147 -13.41 -2.39 -6.49
N THR A 148 -13.90 -1.38 -5.78
CA THR A 148 -13.10 -0.62 -4.81
C THR A 148 -12.80 -1.46 -3.58
N ASP A 149 -13.81 -2.11 -2.99
CA ASP A 149 -13.64 -2.95 -1.80
C ASP A 149 -12.65 -4.10 -2.04
N ALA A 150 -12.70 -4.71 -3.23
CA ALA A 150 -11.77 -5.76 -3.63
C ALA A 150 -10.33 -5.23 -3.76
N ALA A 151 -10.15 -4.02 -4.31
CA ALA A 151 -8.85 -3.37 -4.41
C ALA A 151 -8.30 -2.99 -3.03
N ASP A 152 -9.15 -2.45 -2.15
CA ASP A 152 -8.83 -2.08 -0.78
C ASP A 152 -8.42 -3.29 0.06
N CYS A 153 -9.18 -4.38 0.01
CA CYS A 153 -8.82 -5.64 0.65
C CYS A 153 -7.45 -6.14 0.16
N ARG A 154 -7.20 -6.05 -1.15
CA ARG A 154 -5.97 -6.56 -1.74
C ARG A 154 -4.75 -5.71 -1.39
N VAL A 155 -4.83 -4.38 -1.47
CA VAL A 155 -3.71 -3.51 -1.10
C VAL A 155 -3.50 -3.50 0.41
N GLY A 156 -4.58 -3.54 1.20
CA GLY A 156 -4.54 -3.58 2.65
C GLY A 156 -3.88 -4.85 3.18
N SER A 157 -4.21 -6.02 2.62
CA SER A 157 -3.54 -7.28 2.97
C SER A 157 -2.05 -7.25 2.66
N ILE A 158 -1.62 -6.64 1.54
CA ILE A 158 -0.20 -6.44 1.24
C ILE A 158 0.47 -5.54 2.29
N ALA A 159 -0.19 -4.45 2.67
CA ALA A 159 0.32 -3.53 3.70
C ALA A 159 0.52 -4.25 5.05
N VAL A 160 -0.46 -5.06 5.46
CA VAL A 160 -0.38 -5.88 6.68
C VAL A 160 0.79 -6.87 6.61
N CYS A 161 0.92 -7.62 5.52
CA CYS A 161 2.02 -8.57 5.35
C CYS A 161 3.40 -7.89 5.33
N LEU A 162 3.52 -6.76 4.64
CA LEU A 162 4.78 -6.00 4.58
C LEU A 162 5.16 -5.43 5.95
N ALA A 163 4.21 -4.82 6.67
CA ALA A 163 4.45 -4.32 8.02
C ALA A 163 4.86 -5.46 8.95
N GLY A 164 4.16 -6.61 8.89
CA GLY A 164 4.52 -7.80 9.64
C GLY A 164 5.92 -8.32 9.32
N HIS A 165 6.32 -8.31 8.04
CA HIS A 165 7.67 -8.68 7.64
C HIS A 165 8.73 -7.73 8.25
N ILE A 166 8.50 -6.42 8.21
CA ILE A 166 9.40 -5.43 8.82
C ILE A 166 9.48 -5.62 10.35
N CYS A 167 8.35 -5.90 11.00
CA CYS A 167 8.29 -6.27 12.42
C CYS A 167 9.11 -7.53 12.72
N GLN A 168 9.01 -8.58 11.90
CA GLN A 168 9.79 -9.81 12.07
C GLN A 168 11.30 -9.58 11.89
N LEU A 169 11.69 -8.63 11.04
CA LEU A 169 13.08 -8.20 10.91
C LEU A 169 13.54 -7.39 12.14
N GLY A 170 12.62 -6.94 13.00
CA GLY A 170 12.88 -6.28 14.27
C GLY A 170 12.65 -4.77 14.26
N TRP A 171 12.05 -4.19 13.22
CA TRP A 171 11.72 -2.75 13.14
C TRP A 171 10.23 -2.50 13.35
N SER A 172 9.88 -1.43 14.06
CA SER A 172 8.48 -1.02 14.21
C SER A 172 7.91 -0.63 12.85
N ALA A 173 6.75 -1.21 12.50
CA ALA A 173 5.98 -0.88 11.32
C ALA A 173 4.50 -1.08 11.63
N PHE A 174 3.65 -0.24 11.06
CA PHE A 174 2.20 -0.32 11.24
C PHE A 174 1.50 -0.18 9.89
N PRO A 175 0.56 -1.08 9.54
CA PRO A 175 -0.20 -0.96 8.30
C PRO A 175 -1.32 0.07 8.47
N HIS A 176 -1.38 1.05 7.57
CA HIS A 176 -2.54 1.94 7.43
C HIS A 176 -3.38 1.45 6.25
N VAL A 177 -4.63 1.09 6.51
CA VAL A 177 -5.58 0.60 5.52
C VAL A 177 -6.87 1.42 5.61
N VAL A 178 -7.71 1.36 4.57
CA VAL A 178 -9.05 1.94 4.67
C VAL A 178 -9.79 1.29 5.85
N GLY A 179 -10.47 2.10 6.66
CA GLY A 179 -11.35 1.55 7.68
C GLY A 179 -12.45 0.74 7.02
N SER A 180 -12.68 -0.48 7.47
CA SER A 180 -13.98 -1.14 7.31
C SER A 180 -14.99 -0.24 8.01
N GLY A 181 -15.97 0.26 7.24
CA GLY A 181 -16.98 1.18 7.75
C GLY A 181 -17.74 0.64 8.97
#